data_AF-A0A8T4V816-F1
#
_entry.id   AF-A0A8T4V816-F1
#
_cell.length_a   1.000
_cell.length_b   1.000
_cell.length_c   1.000
_cell.angle_alpha   90.00
_cell.angle_beta   90.00
_cell.angle_gamma   90.00
#
_symmetry.space_group_name_H-M   'P 1'
#
loop_
_entity.id
_entity.type
_entity.pdbx_description
1 polymer ?
#
loop_
_entity_poly.entity_id
_entity_poly.type
_entity_poly.pdbx_seq_one_letter_code
_entity_poly.pdbx_strand_id
1 'polypeptide(L)'
;METKNKKGQVEIIGLAILVVILVVILVIALNFNFKTTDNKSDLRKSLVANNLLNALIKQQGNVNIRELINDCYIEKRRNVNNGLGCLNLKKELNNVFSTILINRDYFIKLRTEELEFFSEGNCDKGIESTTYRFKEEGILFIANLRIC
;
A
#
# COMPACT_ATOMS: atom_id res chain seq x y z
N MET A 1 27.49 63.62 -24.42
CA MET A 1 26.26 63.08 -23.81
C MET A 1 25.99 61.70 -24.41
N GLU A 2 26.39 60.66 -23.70
CA GLU A 2 26.31 59.26 -24.13
C GLU A 2 24.92 58.65 -23.84
N THR A 3 24.24 58.17 -24.88
CA THR A 3 22.99 57.39 -24.76
C THR A 3 23.09 56.03 -25.46
N LYS A 4 24.27 55.41 -25.48
CA LYS A 4 24.49 54.08 -26.08
C LYS A 4 24.40 52.90 -25.09
N ASN A 5 24.51 53.14 -23.78
CA ASN A 5 24.55 52.06 -22.78
C ASN A 5 23.20 51.39 -22.45
N LYS A 6 22.06 51.94 -22.89
CA LYS A 6 20.73 51.40 -22.54
C LYS A 6 20.22 50.29 -23.46
N LYS A 7 20.70 50.18 -24.70
CA LYS A 7 20.22 49.15 -25.65
C LYS A 7 20.81 47.76 -25.37
N GLY A 8 22.11 47.67 -25.13
CA GLY A 8 22.76 46.39 -24.81
C GLY A 8 22.29 45.79 -23.48
N GLN A 9 21.93 46.63 -22.50
CA GLN A 9 21.37 46.16 -21.22
C GLN A 9 20.02 45.46 -21.41
N VAL A 10 19.17 45.91 -22.34
CA VAL A 10 17.85 45.31 -22.57
C VAL A 10 17.96 43.93 -23.21
N GLU A 11 18.90 43.72 -24.14
CA GLU A 11 19.14 42.40 -24.75
C GLU A 11 19.71 41.39 -23.75
N ILE A 12 20.64 41.81 -22.89
CA ILE A 12 21.23 40.95 -21.86
C ILE A 12 20.18 40.55 -20.81
N ILE A 13 19.31 41.48 -20.42
CA ILE A 13 18.21 41.19 -19.47
C ILE A 13 17.21 40.20 -20.09
N GLY A 14 16.88 40.36 -21.38
CA GLY A 14 15.98 39.42 -22.08
C GLY A 14 16.55 38.00 -22.14
N LEU A 15 17.84 37.86 -22.45
CA LEU A 15 18.52 36.57 -22.45
C LEU A 15 18.56 35.96 -21.04
N ALA A 16 18.86 36.76 -20.01
CA ALA A 16 18.93 36.28 -18.63
C ALA A 16 17.59 35.73 -18.13
N ILE A 17 16.47 36.39 -18.47
CA ILE A 17 15.13 35.92 -18.12
C ILE A 17 14.82 34.57 -18.77
N LEU A 18 15.18 34.39 -20.05
CA LEU A 18 15.00 33.13 -20.77
C LEU A 18 15.77 31.98 -20.12
N VAL A 19 17.02 32.23 -19.71
CA VAL A 19 17.84 31.24 -19.02
C VAL A 19 17.22 30.82 -17.70
N VAL A 20 16.70 31.77 -16.91
CA VAL A 20 16.02 31.47 -15.64
C VAL A 20 14.78 30.60 -15.87
N ILE A 21 13.96 30.92 -16.88
CA ILE A 21 12.78 30.14 -17.23
C ILE A 21 13.17 28.71 -17.62
N LEU A 22 14.21 28.53 -18.44
CA LEU A 22 14.71 27.22 -18.85
C LEU A 22 15.20 26.38 -17.66
N VAL A 23 15.91 26.99 -16.72
CA VAL A 23 16.37 26.32 -15.50
C VAL A 23 15.19 25.88 -14.63
N VAL A 24 14.16 26.71 -14.47
CA VAL A 24 12.95 26.35 -13.72
C VAL A 24 12.22 25.17 -14.37
N ILE A 25 12.05 25.19 -15.71
CA ILE A 25 11.45 24.07 -16.45
C ILE A 25 12.27 22.80 -16.26
N LEU A 26 13.60 22.88 -16.33
CA LEU A 26 14.49 21.73 -16.13
C LEU A 26 14.36 21.15 -14.72
N VAL A 27 14.35 21.99 -13.68
CA VAL A 27 14.18 21.55 -12.29
C VAL A 27 12.82 20.88 -12.08
N ILE A 28 11.76 21.45 -12.66
CA ILE A 28 10.42 20.86 -12.63
C ILE A 28 10.41 19.52 -13.37
N ALA A 29 10.94 19.46 -14.58
CA ALA A 29 11.01 18.24 -15.39
C ALA A 29 11.81 17.13 -14.71
N LEU A 30 12.93 17.47 -14.06
CA LEU A 30 13.72 16.53 -13.27
C LEU A 30 12.93 16.03 -12.05
N ASN A 31 12.26 16.91 -11.30
CA ASN A 31 11.42 16.50 -10.18
C ASN A 31 10.26 15.57 -10.60
N PHE A 32 9.70 15.76 -11.79
CA PHE A 32 8.67 14.87 -12.32
C PHE A 32 9.24 13.55 -12.86
N ASN A 33 10.43 13.57 -13.49
CA ASN A 33 11.07 12.36 -14.02
C ASN A 33 11.76 11.49 -12.95
N PHE A 34 12.18 12.05 -11.81
CA PHE A 34 12.74 11.26 -10.70
C PHE A 34 11.70 10.48 -9.90
N LYS A 35 10.41 10.56 -10.25
CA LYS A 35 9.43 9.50 -9.92
C LYS A 35 9.58 8.33 -10.89
N THR A 36 10.79 7.79 -11.03
CA THR A 36 10.97 6.49 -11.65
C THR A 36 10.42 5.46 -10.68
N THR A 37 9.16 5.09 -10.92
CA THR A 37 8.54 3.89 -10.37
C THR A 37 9.52 2.74 -10.56
N ASP A 38 9.93 2.12 -9.46
CA ASP A 38 10.75 0.92 -9.45
C ASP A 38 9.85 -0.26 -9.85
N ASN A 39 9.31 -0.21 -11.08
CA ASN A 39 8.22 -1.04 -11.59
C ASN A 39 8.55 -2.53 -11.44
N LYS A 40 9.83 -2.92 -11.54
CA LYS A 40 10.25 -4.32 -11.35
C LYS A 40 10.24 -4.75 -9.89
N SER A 41 10.63 -3.87 -8.96
CA SER A 41 10.52 -4.12 -7.52
C SER A 41 9.05 -4.20 -7.11
N ASP A 42 8.22 -3.34 -7.71
CA ASP A 42 6.82 -3.20 -7.37
C ASP A 42 5.99 -4.39 -7.86
N LEU A 43 6.28 -4.87 -9.07
CA LEU A 43 5.68 -6.10 -9.60
C LEU A 43 6.03 -7.33 -8.74
N ARG A 44 7.29 -7.47 -8.33
CA ARG A 44 7.71 -8.59 -7.47
C ARG A 44 7.02 -8.54 -6.11
N LYS A 45 7.00 -7.38 -5.47
CA LYS A 45 6.32 -7.14 -4.19
C LYS A 45 4.81 -7.37 -4.30
N SER A 46 4.16 -6.93 -5.37
CA SER A 46 2.74 -7.20 -5.64
C SER A 46 2.49 -8.71 -5.81
N LEU A 47 3.36 -9.41 -6.55
CA LEU A 47 3.28 -10.87 -6.69
C LEU A 47 3.40 -11.58 -5.35
N VAL A 48 4.34 -11.13 -4.50
CA VAL A 48 4.52 -11.67 -3.14
C VAL A 48 3.26 -11.44 -2.31
N ALA A 49 2.71 -10.22 -2.27
CA ALA A 49 1.50 -9.91 -1.53
C ALA A 49 0.30 -10.76 -2.00
N ASN A 50 0.13 -10.92 -3.31
CA ASN A 50 -0.95 -11.72 -3.90
C ASN A 50 -0.80 -13.21 -3.58
N ASN A 51 0.40 -13.77 -3.78
CA ASN A 51 0.65 -15.18 -3.53
C ASN A 51 0.55 -15.51 -2.05
N LEU A 52 1.06 -14.63 -1.19
CA LEU A 52 0.96 -14.78 0.26
C LEU A 52 -0.49 -14.77 0.72
N LEU A 53 -1.28 -13.77 0.31
CA LEU A 53 -2.69 -13.69 0.67
C LEU A 53 -3.47 -14.90 0.14
N ASN A 54 -3.22 -15.31 -1.11
CA ASN A 54 -3.85 -16.48 -1.71
C ASN A 54 -3.48 -17.77 -0.98
N ALA A 55 -2.21 -17.95 -0.60
CA ALA A 55 -1.75 -19.11 0.16
C ALA A 55 -2.38 -19.14 1.56
N LEU A 56 -2.40 -18.01 2.26
CA LEU A 56 -3.00 -17.86 3.58
C LEU A 56 -4.49 -18.23 3.58
N ILE A 57 -5.24 -17.71 2.61
CA ILE A 57 -6.67 -17.99 2.52
C ILE A 57 -6.95 -19.42 2.00
N LYS A 58 -6.06 -20.03 1.21
CA LYS A 58 -6.25 -21.41 0.70
C LYS A 58 -5.63 -22.48 1.59
N GLN A 59 -4.91 -22.10 2.64
CA GLN A 59 -4.28 -23.06 3.53
C GLN A 59 -5.33 -23.97 4.17
N GLN A 60 -5.15 -25.28 3.98
CA GLN A 60 -5.91 -26.33 4.63
C GLN A 60 -4.94 -27.10 5.54
N GLY A 61 -5.25 -27.20 6.82
CA GLY A 61 -4.36 -27.81 7.81
C GLY A 61 -4.92 -27.68 9.23
N ASN A 62 -4.05 -27.80 10.24
CA ASN A 62 -4.45 -27.77 11.66
C ASN A 62 -5.12 -26.46 12.09
N VAL A 63 -4.82 -25.35 11.42
CA VAL A 63 -5.47 -24.05 11.65
C VAL A 63 -6.04 -23.58 10.32
N ASN A 64 -7.37 -23.42 10.27
CA ASN A 64 -8.06 -22.90 9.10
C ASN A 64 -8.25 -21.39 9.27
N ILE A 65 -7.46 -20.60 8.53
CA ILE A 65 -7.54 -19.14 8.57
C ILE A 65 -8.93 -18.64 8.19
N ARG A 66 -9.65 -19.30 7.27
CA ARG A 66 -11.00 -18.84 6.88
C ARG A 66 -11.99 -18.95 8.03
N GLU A 67 -11.87 -20.00 8.82
CA GLU A 67 -12.70 -20.24 10.00
C GLU A 67 -12.41 -19.17 11.07
N LEU A 68 -11.13 -18.88 11.33
CA LEU A 68 -10.75 -17.79 12.25
C LEU A 68 -11.23 -16.41 11.77
N ILE A 69 -11.26 -16.18 10.45
CA ILE A 69 -11.82 -14.95 9.88
C ILE A 69 -13.33 -14.88 10.13
N ASN A 70 -14.05 -15.99 9.91
CA ASN A 70 -15.48 -16.07 10.15
C ASN A 70 -15.81 -15.86 11.64
N ASP A 71 -15.07 -16.51 12.54
CA ASP A 71 -15.23 -16.36 13.99
C ASP A 71 -15.04 -14.90 14.42
N CYS A 72 -13.96 -14.26 13.96
CA CYS A 72 -13.71 -12.84 14.24
C CYS A 72 -14.84 -11.95 13.70
N TYR A 73 -15.36 -12.23 12.50
CA TYR A 73 -16.49 -11.50 11.94
C TYR A 73 -17.76 -11.66 12.79
N ILE A 74 -18.10 -12.89 13.20
CA ILE A 74 -19.28 -13.16 14.04
C ILE A 74 -19.19 -12.42 15.38
N GLU A 75 -18.02 -12.43 16.01
CA GLU A 75 -17.77 -11.69 17.26
C GLU A 75 -17.93 -10.18 17.08
N LYS A 76 -17.34 -9.62 16.02
CA LYS A 76 -17.47 -8.19 15.70
C LYS A 76 -18.89 -7.79 15.37
N ARG A 77 -19.63 -8.62 14.64
CA ARG A 77 -21.05 -8.40 14.35
C ARG A 77 -21.91 -8.39 15.62
N ARG A 78 -21.53 -9.18 16.63
CA ARG A 78 -22.17 -9.20 17.96
C ARG A 78 -21.68 -8.09 18.89
N ASN A 79 -20.83 -7.17 18.42
CA ASN A 79 -20.19 -6.12 19.22
C ASN A 79 -19.44 -6.65 20.45
N VAL A 80 -18.84 -7.85 20.33
CA VAL A 80 -18.01 -8.42 21.40
C VAL A 80 -16.64 -7.76 21.36
N ASN A 81 -16.32 -7.01 22.41
CA ASN A 81 -14.99 -6.44 22.60
C ASN A 81 -14.02 -7.55 23.06
N ASN A 82 -12.82 -7.60 22.47
CA ASN A 82 -11.79 -8.60 22.76
C ASN A 82 -12.22 -10.06 22.54
N GLY A 83 -13.00 -10.31 21.49
CA GLY A 83 -13.37 -11.65 21.06
C GLY A 83 -12.15 -12.54 20.82
N LEU A 84 -12.27 -13.81 21.21
CA LEU A 84 -11.20 -14.81 21.14
C LEU A 84 -10.86 -15.13 19.69
N GLY A 85 -11.85 -15.11 18.79
CA GLY A 85 -11.69 -15.32 17.35
C GLY A 85 -10.74 -14.30 16.72
N CYS A 86 -10.96 -13.00 16.96
CA CYS A 86 -10.07 -11.97 16.44
C CYS A 86 -8.66 -12.03 17.05
N LEU A 87 -8.53 -12.40 18.33
CA LEU A 87 -7.22 -12.58 18.97
C LEU A 87 -6.46 -13.77 18.39
N ASN A 88 -7.13 -14.90 18.16
CA ASN A 88 -6.55 -16.08 17.54
C ASN A 88 -6.13 -15.81 16.10
N LEU A 89 -6.97 -15.11 15.33
CA LEU A 89 -6.64 -14.66 13.99
C LEU A 89 -5.40 -13.78 13.99
N LYS A 90 -5.35 -12.77 14.87
CA LYS A 90 -4.17 -11.90 15.00
C LYS A 90 -2.91 -12.69 15.33
N LYS A 91 -2.98 -13.62 16.27
CA LYS A 91 -1.85 -14.47 16.66
C LYS A 91 -1.34 -15.30 15.48
N GLU A 92 -2.24 -15.92 14.73
CA GLU A 92 -1.87 -16.77 13.60
C GLU A 92 -1.29 -15.94 12.44
N LEU A 93 -1.90 -14.79 12.12
CA LEU A 93 -1.36 -13.85 11.14
C LEU A 93 0.04 -13.37 11.53
N ASN A 94 0.26 -13.04 12.80
CA ASN A 94 1.57 -12.62 13.30
C ASN A 94 2.61 -13.75 13.17
N ASN A 95 2.24 -15.00 13.46
CA ASN A 95 3.13 -16.15 13.29
C ASN A 95 3.53 -16.36 11.82
N VAL A 96 2.56 -16.29 10.90
CA VAL A 96 2.82 -16.49 9.47
C VAL A 96 3.65 -15.33 8.91
N PHE A 97 3.26 -14.09 9.19
CA PHE A 97 3.94 -12.92 8.64
C PHE A 97 5.31 -12.68 9.25
N SER A 98 5.54 -12.95 10.53
CA SER A 98 6.88 -12.86 11.12
C SER A 98 7.86 -13.85 10.49
N THR A 99 7.37 -15.00 10.01
CA THR A 99 8.19 -16.01 9.33
C THR A 99 8.50 -15.63 7.87
N ILE A 100 7.53 -15.04 7.16
CA ILE A 100 7.63 -14.79 5.71
C ILE A 100 8.15 -13.38 5.40
N LEU A 101 7.72 -12.38 6.15
CA LEU A 101 7.99 -10.95 5.93
C LEU A 101 9.08 -10.45 6.88
N ILE A 102 10.21 -11.17 6.94
CA ILE A 102 11.35 -10.83 7.80
C ILE A 102 11.76 -9.37 7.55
N ASN A 103 11.68 -8.54 8.59
CA ASN A 103 11.98 -7.10 8.59
C ASN A 103 11.16 -6.26 7.60
N ARG A 104 9.91 -6.65 7.35
CA ARG A 104 8.96 -5.89 6.53
C ARG A 104 7.68 -5.61 7.29
N ASP A 105 7.20 -4.39 7.16
CA ASP A 105 5.92 -4.00 7.74
C ASP A 105 4.81 -4.45 6.79
N TYR A 106 3.66 -4.79 7.37
CA TYR A 106 2.47 -5.11 6.58
C TYR A 106 1.28 -4.37 7.14
N PHE A 107 0.22 -4.34 6.34
CA PHE A 107 -1.11 -3.95 6.78
C PHE A 107 -2.11 -4.87 6.11
N ILE A 108 -2.89 -5.61 6.91
CA ILE A 108 -3.96 -6.47 6.40
C ILE A 108 -5.30 -5.88 6.81
N LYS A 109 -6.26 -5.93 5.89
CA LYS A 109 -7.63 -5.47 6.08
C LYS A 109 -8.60 -6.53 5.62
N LEU A 110 -9.54 -6.88 6.50
CA LEU A 110 -10.61 -7.82 6.25
C LEU A 110 -11.96 -7.12 6.43
N ARG A 111 -12.82 -7.29 5.43
CA ARG A 111 -14.14 -6.67 5.41
C ARG A 111 -15.16 -7.56 4.71
N THR A 112 -16.42 -7.34 4.99
CA THR A 112 -17.52 -7.74 4.13
C THR A 112 -17.93 -6.56 3.25
N GLU A 113 -19.03 -6.69 2.52
CA GLU A 113 -19.62 -5.55 1.80
C GLU A 113 -20.15 -4.47 2.76
N GLU A 114 -20.51 -4.86 3.99
CA GLU A 114 -21.19 -4.01 4.96
C GLU A 114 -20.26 -3.46 6.04
N LEU A 115 -19.22 -4.21 6.42
CA LEU A 115 -18.41 -3.91 7.61
C LEU A 115 -16.94 -4.26 7.41
N GLU A 116 -16.06 -3.33 7.76
CA GLU A 116 -14.68 -3.64 8.09
C GLU A 116 -14.60 -4.10 9.54
N PHE A 117 -14.19 -5.35 9.75
CA PHE A 117 -14.22 -5.98 11.07
C PHE A 117 -12.82 -6.23 11.64
N PHE A 118 -11.79 -6.25 10.79
CA PHE A 118 -10.42 -6.49 11.21
C PHE A 118 -9.43 -5.70 10.35
N SER A 119 -8.52 -5.01 11.01
CA SER A 119 -7.34 -4.40 10.41
C SER A 119 -6.16 -4.48 11.37
N GLU A 120 -4.99 -4.80 10.83
CA GLU A 120 -3.78 -5.01 11.64
C GLU A 120 -2.53 -4.64 10.84
N GLY A 121 -1.56 -4.02 11.52
CA GLY A 121 -0.24 -3.67 10.97
C GLY A 121 0.01 -2.17 10.86
N ASN A 122 1.22 -1.80 10.44
CA ASN A 122 1.74 -0.42 10.51
C ASN A 122 2.22 0.12 9.13
N CYS A 123 1.62 -0.36 8.03
CA CYS A 123 2.04 -0.01 6.68
C CYS A 123 1.12 1.05 6.02
N ASP A 124 1.52 2.32 6.12
CA ASP A 124 0.79 3.45 5.52
C ASP A 124 1.01 3.57 4.01
N LYS A 125 2.24 3.33 3.54
CA LYS A 125 2.64 3.46 2.14
C LYS A 125 3.37 2.20 1.70
N GLY A 126 2.74 1.43 0.83
CA GLY A 126 3.32 0.17 0.36
C GLY A 126 2.55 -0.37 -0.83
N ILE A 127 2.83 -1.62 -1.17
CA ILE A 127 2.22 -2.27 -2.33
C ILE A 127 1.05 -3.10 -1.86
N GLU A 128 -0.12 -2.73 -2.35
CA GLU A 128 -1.35 -3.41 -2.05
C GLU A 128 -1.54 -4.62 -2.97
N SER A 129 -1.99 -5.72 -2.39
CA SER A 129 -2.43 -6.90 -3.10
C SER A 129 -3.68 -6.56 -3.91
N THR A 130 -3.95 -7.37 -4.91
CA THR A 130 -5.29 -7.42 -5.48
C THR A 130 -6.28 -7.85 -4.40
N THR A 131 -7.50 -7.33 -4.51
CA THR A 131 -8.59 -7.65 -3.60
C THR A 131 -8.95 -9.13 -3.74
N TYR A 132 -8.70 -9.92 -2.71
CA TYR A 132 -9.05 -11.33 -2.68
C TYR A 132 -10.46 -11.49 -2.10
N ARG A 133 -11.32 -12.21 -2.83
CA ARG A 133 -12.72 -12.47 -2.43
C ARG A 133 -12.92 -13.95 -2.20
N PHE A 134 -13.53 -14.31 -1.10
CA PHE A 134 -13.88 -15.70 -0.79
C PHE A 134 -15.19 -15.78 -0.01
N LYS A 135 -15.79 -16.95 -0.03
CA LYS A 135 -17.06 -17.22 0.64
C LYS A 135 -16.84 -18.31 1.69
N GLU A 136 -17.32 -18.06 2.90
CA GLU A 136 -17.32 -19.01 4.01
C GLU A 136 -18.69 -18.94 4.70
N GLU A 137 -19.32 -20.08 4.98
CA GLU A 137 -20.66 -20.17 5.59
C GLU A 137 -21.75 -19.27 4.97
N GLY A 138 -21.67 -18.98 3.66
CA GLY A 138 -22.65 -18.13 2.99
C GLY A 138 -22.27 -16.64 2.92
N ILE A 139 -21.25 -16.20 3.67
CA ILE A 139 -20.83 -14.79 3.76
C ILE A 139 -19.68 -14.52 2.80
N LEU A 140 -19.75 -13.41 2.05
CA LEU A 140 -18.67 -12.95 1.17
C LEU A 140 -17.67 -12.08 1.95
N PHE A 141 -16.45 -12.56 2.03
CA PHE A 141 -15.33 -11.87 2.64
C PHE A 141 -14.40 -11.27 1.59
N ILE A 142 -13.85 -10.12 1.93
CA ILE A 142 -12.94 -9.33 1.12
C ILE A 142 -11.67 -9.10 1.94
N ALA A 143 -10.53 -9.53 1.42
CA ALA A 143 -9.23 -9.38 2.04
C ALA A 143 -8.28 -8.57 1.16
N ASN A 144 -7.54 -7.67 1.79
CA ASN A 144 -6.50 -6.85 1.18
C ASN A 144 -5.25 -6.91 2.07
N LEU A 145 -4.09 -7.15 1.46
CA LEU A 145 -2.80 -7.15 2.13
C LEU A 145 -1.91 -6.09 1.50
N ARG A 146 -1.30 -5.24 2.31
CA ARG A 146 -0.30 -4.27 1.89
C ARG A 146 1.03 -4.64 2.53
N ILE A 147 2.11 -4.59 1.74
CA ILE A 147 3.47 -4.85 2.20
C ILE A 147 4.32 -3.60 1.99
N CYS A 148 5.08 -3.27 3.03
CA CYS A 148 6.18 -2.32 3.10
C CYS A 148 7.47 -3.18 3.29
#